data_AF-A0A196PB98-F1
#
_entry.id   AF-A0A196PB98-F1
#
_cell.length_a   1.000
_cell.length_b   1.000
_cell.length_c   1.000
_cell.angle_alpha   90.00
_cell.angle_beta   90.00
_cell.angle_gamma   90.00
#
_symmetry.space_group_name_H-M   'P 1'
#
loop_
_entity.id
_entity.type
_entity.pdbx_description
1 polymer ?
#
loop_
_entity_poly.entity_id
_entity_poly.type
_entity_poly.pdbx_seq_one_letter_code
_entity_poly.pdbx_strand_id
1 'polypeptide(L)'
;MIPNGIPASETLASFIASEHIVELEIAPVKDAIKLCSQGSDICVCSPEDAQFWSIYGRTKEGFATLLHDISDQEEPGPIIQWLHDTTKLPVAFFSDRLRSRDAMPTLALAEWLTETIHDEIPGVDDAADFRDDDFENHALAPLRESLCLACGYNGDPITHPFADPDFNNE
;
A
#
# COMPACT_ATOMS: atom_id res chain seq x y z
N MET A 1 -18.61 -2.29 -4.35
CA MET A 1 -18.13 -2.38 -2.95
C MET A 1 -18.34 -1.02 -2.30
N ILE A 2 -18.70 -0.94 -1.02
CA ILE A 2 -18.71 0.31 -0.25
C ILE A 2 -17.65 0.15 0.85
N PRO A 3 -16.65 1.02 0.94
CA PRO A 3 -15.66 0.96 2.01
C PRO A 3 -16.30 1.07 3.40
N ASN A 4 -15.81 0.30 4.38
CA ASN A 4 -16.41 0.22 5.72
C ASN A 4 -16.06 1.39 6.63
N GLY A 5 -15.11 2.26 6.24
CA GLY A 5 -14.78 3.51 6.95
C GLY A 5 -15.65 4.71 6.55
N ILE A 6 -16.55 4.55 5.56
CA ILE A 6 -17.36 5.66 5.04
C ILE A 6 -18.75 5.66 5.67
N PRO A 7 -19.28 6.82 6.11
CA PRO A 7 -20.65 6.91 6.63
C PRO A 7 -21.67 6.36 5.63
N ALA A 8 -22.63 5.55 6.12
CA ALA A 8 -23.64 4.91 5.26
C ALA A 8 -24.54 5.90 4.48
N SER A 9 -24.58 7.17 4.90
CA SER A 9 -25.30 8.26 4.24
C SER A 9 -24.53 8.90 3.08
N GLU A 10 -23.27 8.51 2.85
CA GLU A 10 -22.37 9.16 1.92
C GLU A 10 -21.89 8.21 0.81
N THR A 11 -21.57 8.79 -0.33
CA THR A 11 -20.84 8.10 -1.39
C THR A 11 -19.35 8.27 -1.19
N LEU A 12 -18.53 7.36 -1.72
CA LEU A 12 -17.08 7.54 -1.72
C LEU A 12 -16.66 8.89 -2.31
N ALA A 13 -17.26 9.29 -3.44
CA ALA A 13 -16.92 10.55 -4.09
C ALA A 13 -17.26 11.78 -3.22
N SER A 14 -18.42 11.77 -2.54
CA SER A 14 -18.79 12.88 -1.65
C SER A 14 -17.88 12.96 -0.43
N PHE A 15 -17.52 11.80 0.14
CA PHE A 15 -16.65 11.72 1.32
C PHE A 15 -15.22 12.19 1.01
N ILE A 16 -14.65 11.74 -0.11
CA ILE A 16 -13.33 12.20 -0.58
C ILE A 16 -13.32 13.72 -0.76
N ALA A 17 -14.39 14.28 -1.32
CA ALA A 17 -14.51 15.72 -1.55
C ALA A 17 -14.67 16.52 -0.24
N SER A 18 -15.46 16.03 0.72
CA SER A 18 -15.68 16.73 2.00
C SER A 18 -14.45 16.71 2.90
N GLU A 19 -13.74 15.59 2.93
CA GLU A 19 -12.53 15.40 3.74
C GLU A 19 -11.28 15.98 3.06
N HIS A 20 -11.39 16.52 1.83
CA HIS A 20 -10.27 17.06 1.06
C HIS A 20 -9.12 16.06 0.90
N ILE A 21 -9.45 14.78 0.67
CA ILE A 21 -8.48 13.71 0.50
C ILE A 21 -7.78 13.85 -0.86
N VAL A 22 -6.45 13.75 -0.84
CA VAL A 22 -5.57 13.94 -2.01
C VAL A 22 -4.71 12.74 -2.36
N GLU A 23 -4.59 11.77 -1.47
CA GLU A 23 -3.91 10.51 -1.70
C GLU A 23 -4.55 9.41 -0.86
N LEU A 24 -4.38 8.17 -1.32
CA LEU A 24 -4.70 6.96 -0.59
C LEU A 24 -3.43 6.44 0.07
N GLU A 25 -3.58 5.79 1.22
CA GLU A 25 -2.47 5.17 1.94
C GLU A 25 -2.89 3.77 2.39
N ILE A 26 -2.08 2.77 2.09
CA ILE A 26 -2.24 1.42 2.63
C ILE A 26 -1.21 1.17 3.73
N ALA A 27 -1.68 0.66 4.87
CA ALA A 27 -0.83 0.44 6.04
C ALA A 27 -1.11 -0.90 6.72
N PRO A 28 -0.07 -1.61 7.19
CA PRO A 28 -0.26 -2.78 8.04
C PRO A 28 -0.63 -2.35 9.44
N VAL A 29 -1.62 -3.01 10.03
CA VAL A 29 -2.13 -2.64 11.34
C VAL A 29 -2.28 -3.83 12.26
N LYS A 30 -2.23 -3.57 13.56
CA LYS A 30 -2.50 -4.56 14.61
C LYS A 30 -3.35 -3.95 15.72
N ASP A 31 -4.07 -4.80 16.41
CA ASP A 31 -4.84 -4.42 17.57
C ASP A 31 -3.91 -3.99 18.73
N ALA A 32 -4.04 -2.75 19.22
CA ALA A 32 -3.30 -2.24 20.37
C ALA A 32 -4.04 -2.41 21.71
N ILE A 33 -5.08 -3.26 21.79
CA ILE A 33 -5.76 -3.62 23.05
C ILE A 33 -4.79 -4.12 24.14
N LYS A 34 -3.59 -4.60 23.78
CA LYS A 34 -2.54 -4.95 24.77
C LYS A 34 -1.78 -3.74 25.36
N LEU A 35 -2.00 -2.52 24.87
CA LEU A 35 -1.29 -1.30 25.27
C LEU A 35 -2.20 -0.22 25.87
N CYS A 36 -3.50 -0.17 25.52
CA CYS A 36 -4.45 0.82 26.03
C CYS A 36 -5.67 0.15 26.68
N SER A 37 -5.93 0.45 27.96
CA SER A 37 -7.00 -0.14 28.77
C SER A 37 -8.40 0.46 28.53
N GLN A 38 -8.61 1.14 27.40
CA GLN A 38 -9.87 1.83 27.05
C GLN A 38 -10.07 1.86 25.53
N GLY A 39 -10.61 0.80 24.91
CA GLY A 39 -11.07 0.82 23.52
C GLY A 39 -10.10 0.20 22.51
N SER A 40 -10.64 -0.28 21.39
CA SER A 40 -9.91 -0.89 20.28
C SER A 40 -9.10 0.17 19.52
N ASP A 41 -7.91 0.49 20.02
CA ASP A 41 -6.99 1.35 19.29
C ASP A 41 -6.21 0.49 18.30
N ILE A 42 -6.66 0.42 17.04
CA ILE A 42 -5.87 -0.16 15.96
C ILE A 42 -4.66 0.75 15.71
N CYS A 43 -3.45 0.19 15.61
CA CYS A 43 -2.23 0.95 15.38
C CYS A 43 -1.50 0.46 14.13
N VAL A 44 -0.96 1.41 13.36
CA VAL A 44 -0.01 1.11 12.27
C VAL A 44 1.23 0.46 12.88
N CYS A 45 1.73 -0.58 12.22
CA CYS A 45 2.86 -1.39 12.68
C CYS A 45 3.74 -1.82 11.50
N SER A 46 4.80 -2.57 11.77
CA SER A 46 5.62 -3.18 10.72
C SER A 46 4.86 -4.30 10.00
N PRO A 47 5.14 -4.57 8.71
CA PRO A 47 4.46 -5.62 7.94
C PRO A 47 4.49 -7.02 8.59
N GLU A 48 5.59 -7.38 9.23
CA GLU A 48 5.78 -8.67 9.92
C GLU A 48 4.89 -8.84 11.16
N ASP A 49 4.40 -7.73 11.72
CA ASP A 49 3.53 -7.70 12.90
C ASP A 49 2.05 -7.52 12.53
N ALA A 50 1.75 -7.35 11.23
CA ALA A 50 0.43 -7.02 10.74
C ALA A 50 -0.57 -8.13 11.08
N GLN A 51 -1.72 -7.74 11.62
CA GLN A 51 -2.87 -8.63 11.76
C GLN A 51 -3.79 -8.51 10.54
N PHE A 52 -3.89 -7.31 9.98
CA PHE A 52 -4.63 -7.02 8.76
C PHE A 52 -4.10 -5.71 8.14
N TRP A 53 -4.70 -5.28 7.04
CA TRP A 53 -4.35 -4.06 6.33
C TRP A 53 -5.49 -3.05 6.40
N SER A 54 -5.14 -1.77 6.53
CA SER A 54 -6.09 -0.67 6.48
C SER A 54 -5.72 0.30 5.37
N ILE A 55 -6.74 0.88 4.75
CA ILE A 55 -6.61 1.90 3.72
C ILE A 55 -7.16 3.20 4.28
N TYR A 56 -6.35 4.24 4.23
CA TYR A 56 -6.66 5.60 4.67
C TYR A 56 -6.69 6.55 3.48
N GLY A 57 -7.45 7.64 3.62
CA GLY A 57 -7.32 8.82 2.78
C GLY A 57 -6.52 9.87 3.54
N ARG A 58 -5.51 10.47 2.90
CA ARG A 58 -4.75 11.58 3.48
C ARG A 58 -5.15 12.92 2.87
N THR A 59 -5.22 13.93 3.73
CA THR A 59 -5.37 15.33 3.32
C THR A 59 -4.00 15.98 3.08
N LYS A 60 -3.98 17.16 2.45
CA LYS A 60 -2.73 17.92 2.22
C LYS A 60 -2.02 18.33 3.51
N GLU A 61 -2.78 18.47 4.59
CA GLU A 61 -2.31 18.81 5.92
C GLU A 61 -1.73 17.59 6.66
N GLY A 62 -1.80 16.40 6.05
CA GLY A 62 -1.23 15.16 6.57
C GLY A 62 -2.14 14.36 7.49
N PHE A 63 -3.41 14.79 7.67
CA PHE A 63 -4.40 14.03 8.42
C PHE A 63 -4.80 12.77 7.64
N ALA A 64 -4.88 11.64 8.33
CA ALA A 64 -5.30 10.37 7.77
C ALA A 64 -6.69 9.99 8.32
N THR A 65 -7.61 9.65 7.43
CA THR A 65 -8.97 9.21 7.75
C THR A 65 -9.16 7.80 7.22
N LEU A 66 -9.68 6.88 8.04
CA LEU A 66 -9.91 5.50 7.63
C LEU A 66 -10.95 5.44 6.50
N LEU A 67 -10.60 4.76 5.41
CA LEU A 67 -11.53 4.46 4.32
C LEU A 67 -11.97 3.01 4.37
N HIS A 68 -11.05 2.07 4.63
CA HIS A 68 -11.36 0.65 4.63
C HIS A 68 -10.43 -0.18 5.52
N ASP A 69 -10.98 -1.03 6.38
CA ASP A 69 -10.26 -2.15 6.99
C ASP A 69 -10.48 -3.41 6.16
N ILE A 70 -9.40 -4.08 5.75
CA ILE A 70 -9.43 -5.28 4.92
C ILE A 70 -9.65 -6.49 5.83
N SER A 71 -10.74 -7.23 5.59
CA SER A 71 -11.06 -8.44 6.35
C SER A 71 -10.27 -9.66 5.89
N ASP A 72 -10.25 -10.73 6.69
CA ASP A 72 -9.58 -12.01 6.38
C ASP A 72 -10.06 -12.70 5.08
N GLN A 73 -11.19 -12.27 4.52
CA GLN A 73 -11.77 -12.80 3.27
C GLN A 73 -11.48 -11.90 2.07
N GLU A 74 -10.75 -10.82 2.28
CA GLU A 74 -10.47 -9.79 1.29
C GLU A 74 -8.97 -9.69 1.01
N GLU A 75 -8.67 -9.26 -0.20
CA GLU A 75 -7.31 -9.07 -0.68
C GLU A 75 -7.03 -7.56 -0.81
N PRO A 76 -5.91 -7.05 -0.26
CA PRO A 76 -5.60 -5.62 -0.28
C PRO A 76 -5.55 -5.04 -1.69
N GLY A 77 -4.94 -5.75 -2.63
CA GLY A 77 -4.68 -5.29 -3.99
C GLY A 77 -5.95 -4.91 -4.76
N PRO A 78 -6.94 -5.81 -4.89
CA PRO A 78 -8.20 -5.50 -5.56
C PRO A 78 -8.95 -4.30 -4.95
N ILE A 79 -8.90 -4.14 -3.63
CA ILE A 79 -9.61 -3.05 -2.94
C ILE A 79 -8.92 -1.72 -3.20
N ILE A 80 -7.60 -1.64 -3.02
CA ILE A 80 -6.86 -0.40 -3.26
C ILE A 80 -6.85 -0.03 -4.75
N GLN A 81 -6.83 -1.01 -5.65
CA GLN A 81 -7.01 -0.80 -7.09
C GLN A 81 -8.39 -0.21 -7.39
N TRP A 82 -9.46 -0.77 -6.82
CA TRP A 82 -10.81 -0.24 -7.02
C TRP A 82 -10.95 1.19 -6.49
N LEU A 83 -10.37 1.50 -5.33
CA LEU A 83 -10.33 2.85 -4.78
C LEU A 83 -9.55 3.81 -5.68
N HIS A 84 -8.37 3.40 -6.15
CA HIS A 84 -7.56 4.16 -7.10
C HIS A 84 -8.33 4.43 -8.40
N ASP A 85 -8.96 3.42 -8.98
CA ASP A 85 -9.72 3.57 -10.23
C ASP A 85 -10.95 4.46 -10.08
N THR A 86 -11.59 4.42 -8.92
CA THR A 86 -12.81 5.19 -8.66
C THR A 86 -12.49 6.65 -8.34
N THR A 87 -11.42 6.91 -7.59
CA THR A 87 -11.08 8.25 -7.07
C THR A 87 -10.02 8.97 -7.91
N LYS A 88 -9.24 8.23 -8.71
CA LYS A 88 -8.05 8.68 -9.42
C LYS A 88 -6.95 9.26 -8.53
N LEU A 89 -6.99 8.94 -7.24
CA LEU A 89 -5.99 9.37 -6.27
C LEU A 89 -4.79 8.42 -6.28
N PRO A 90 -3.55 8.93 -6.17
CA PRO A 90 -2.37 8.10 -6.05
C PRO A 90 -2.35 7.36 -4.70
N VAL A 91 -1.55 6.30 -4.61
CA VAL A 91 -1.47 5.39 -3.46
C VAL A 91 -0.05 5.42 -2.88
N ALA A 92 0.06 5.59 -1.58
CA ALA A 92 1.29 5.44 -0.81
C ALA A 92 1.24 4.17 0.06
N PHE A 93 2.42 3.62 0.35
CA PHE A 93 2.59 2.63 1.41
C PHE A 93 3.10 3.31 2.68
N PHE A 94 2.59 2.90 3.85
CA PHE A 94 3.03 3.41 5.14
C PHE A 94 3.03 2.33 6.22
N SER A 95 4.12 2.24 6.97
CA SER A 95 4.27 1.44 8.19
C SER A 95 5.00 2.26 9.26
N ASP A 96 5.21 1.67 10.43
CA ASP A 96 5.98 2.32 11.51
C ASP A 96 7.48 2.48 11.19
N ARG A 97 8.02 1.69 10.26
CA ARG A 97 9.44 1.69 9.88
C ARG A 97 9.72 2.17 8.45
N LEU A 98 8.71 2.18 7.59
CA LEU A 98 8.88 2.40 6.15
C LEU A 98 7.72 3.20 5.58
N ARG A 99 8.02 4.13 4.66
CA ARG A 99 7.02 4.85 3.87
C ARG A 99 7.51 4.94 2.43
N SER A 100 6.61 4.77 1.46
CA SER A 100 6.94 5.08 0.07
C SER A 100 7.31 6.56 -0.05
N ARG A 101 8.27 6.88 -0.93
CA ARG A 101 8.78 8.26 -1.06
C ARG A 101 7.68 9.22 -1.50
N ASP A 102 6.87 8.78 -2.46
CA ASP A 102 5.75 9.50 -3.03
C ASP A 102 4.51 8.59 -3.08
N ALA A 103 3.34 9.20 -3.21
CA ALA A 103 2.14 8.48 -3.62
C ALA A 103 2.18 8.27 -5.15
N MET A 104 1.82 7.07 -5.60
CA MET A 104 1.98 6.65 -7.00
C MET A 104 0.81 5.78 -7.48
N PRO A 105 0.63 5.55 -8.79
CA PRO A 105 -0.32 4.55 -9.27
C PRO A 105 -0.02 3.17 -8.65
N THR A 106 -1.06 2.35 -8.46
CA THR A 106 -0.95 1.00 -7.85
C THR A 106 0.07 0.09 -8.54
N LEU A 107 0.25 0.26 -9.85
CA LEU A 107 1.24 -0.45 -10.64
C LEU A 107 2.67 -0.06 -10.27
N ALA A 108 2.95 1.25 -10.17
CA ALA A 108 4.24 1.76 -9.70
C ALA A 108 4.49 1.39 -8.22
N LEU A 109 3.42 1.29 -7.41
CA LEU A 109 3.54 0.83 -6.03
C LEU A 109 3.98 -0.64 -5.95
N ALA A 110 3.47 -1.49 -6.84
CA ALA A 110 3.88 -2.90 -6.93
C ALA A 110 5.36 -3.03 -7.35
N GLU A 111 5.83 -2.18 -8.26
CA GLU A 111 7.24 -2.07 -8.65
C GLU A 111 8.11 -1.63 -7.47
N TRP A 112 7.72 -0.54 -6.79
CA TRP A 112 8.43 -0.03 -5.62
C TRP A 112 8.52 -1.07 -4.48
N LEU A 113 7.45 -1.82 -4.23
CA LEU A 113 7.48 -2.92 -3.26
C LEU A 113 8.42 -4.03 -3.71
N THR A 114 8.49 -4.33 -5.01
CA THR A 114 9.41 -5.35 -5.56
C THR A 114 10.86 -4.94 -5.32
N GLU A 115 11.21 -3.68 -5.60
CA GLU A 115 12.55 -3.13 -5.33
C GLU A 115 12.86 -3.13 -3.82
N THR A 116 11.91 -2.69 -2.99
CA THR A 116 12.06 -2.68 -1.53
C THR A 116 12.34 -4.08 -0.98
N ILE A 117 11.62 -5.09 -1.46
CA ILE A 117 11.84 -6.49 -1.04
C ILE A 117 13.24 -6.95 -1.46
N HIS A 118 13.66 -6.66 -2.69
CA HIS A 118 15.02 -7.01 -3.14
C HIS A 118 16.10 -6.34 -2.29
N ASP A 119 15.94 -5.06 -1.94
CA ASP A 119 16.92 -4.33 -1.13
C ASP A 119 17.03 -4.88 0.32
N GLU A 120 15.97 -5.49 0.86
CA GLU A 120 15.95 -6.08 2.20
C GLU A 120 16.50 -7.52 2.25
N ILE A 121 16.60 -8.24 1.11
CA ILE A 121 17.11 -9.61 1.06
C ILE A 121 18.65 -9.63 1.13
N PRO A 122 19.26 -10.27 2.15
CA PRO A 122 20.70 -10.42 2.20
C PRO A 122 21.24 -11.23 1.02
N GLY A 123 22.37 -10.82 0.44
CA GLY A 123 23.03 -11.61 -0.60
C GLY A 123 22.49 -11.42 -2.02
N VAL A 124 21.65 -10.41 -2.29
CA VAL A 124 21.28 -10.06 -3.68
C VAL A 124 22.51 -9.75 -4.54
N ASP A 125 23.60 -9.26 -3.94
CA ASP A 125 24.89 -9.03 -4.61
C ASP A 125 25.72 -10.31 -4.82
N ASP A 126 25.45 -11.39 -4.08
CA ASP A 126 26.12 -12.69 -4.20
C ASP A 126 25.09 -13.82 -4.37
N ALA A 127 24.85 -14.19 -5.62
CA ALA A 127 23.86 -15.21 -6.00
C ALA A 127 24.03 -16.57 -5.29
N ALA A 128 25.14 -16.82 -4.60
CA ALA A 128 25.33 -18.01 -3.78
C ALA A 128 24.58 -17.98 -2.44
N ASP A 129 24.26 -16.79 -1.93
CA ASP A 129 23.54 -16.58 -0.66
C ASP A 129 22.04 -16.30 -0.87
N PHE A 130 21.63 -15.92 -2.09
CA PHE A 130 20.23 -15.76 -2.46
C PHE A 130 19.52 -17.12 -2.50
N ARG A 131 18.51 -17.31 -1.65
CA ARG A 131 17.60 -18.45 -1.79
C ARG A 131 16.41 -18.04 -2.63
N ASP A 132 16.01 -18.95 -3.51
CA ASP A 132 14.84 -18.75 -4.39
C ASP A 132 13.55 -18.39 -3.62
N ASP A 133 13.44 -18.77 -2.34
CA ASP A 133 12.26 -18.50 -1.50
C ASP A 133 12.37 -17.24 -0.61
N ASP A 134 13.48 -16.50 -0.64
CA ASP A 134 13.67 -15.33 0.24
C ASP A 134 12.70 -14.19 -0.10
N PHE A 135 12.39 -14.02 -1.39
CA PHE A 135 11.41 -13.03 -1.85
C PHE A 135 10.00 -13.37 -1.35
N GLU A 136 9.60 -14.63 -1.47
CA GLU A 136 8.26 -15.12 -1.12
C GLU A 136 8.02 -15.12 0.39
N ASN A 137 9.09 -15.30 1.18
CA ASN A 137 9.04 -15.23 2.64
C ASN A 137 9.09 -13.80 3.19
N HIS A 138 9.25 -12.78 2.34
CA HIS A 138 9.30 -11.39 2.80
C HIS A 138 7.92 -10.90 3.26
N ALA A 139 7.87 -10.15 4.36
CA ALA A 139 6.60 -9.70 4.96
C ALA A 139 5.74 -8.80 4.04
N LEU A 140 6.35 -8.14 3.06
CA LEU A 140 5.67 -7.34 2.03
C LEU A 140 5.22 -8.15 0.80
N ALA A 141 5.69 -9.39 0.63
CA ALA A 141 5.39 -10.20 -0.54
C ALA A 141 3.88 -10.41 -0.75
N PRO A 142 3.06 -10.72 0.28
CA PRO A 142 1.62 -10.89 0.09
C PRO A 142 0.93 -9.62 -0.45
N LEU A 143 1.27 -8.44 0.08
CA LEU A 143 0.72 -7.17 -0.42
C LEU A 143 1.15 -6.94 -1.87
N ARG A 144 2.43 -7.14 -2.17
CA ARG A 144 2.98 -6.96 -3.52
C ARG A 144 2.28 -7.89 -4.52
N GLU A 145 2.09 -9.16 -4.20
CA GLU A 145 1.42 -10.14 -5.07
C GLU A 145 -0.05 -9.77 -5.29
N SER A 146 -0.75 -9.42 -4.22
CA SER A 146 -2.14 -8.95 -4.27
C SER A 146 -2.28 -7.74 -5.20
N LEU A 147 -1.36 -6.77 -5.11
CA LEU A 147 -1.30 -5.63 -6.02
C LEU A 147 -1.00 -6.03 -7.47
N CYS A 148 -0.02 -6.90 -7.71
CA CYS A 148 0.35 -7.33 -9.06
C CYS A 148 -0.83 -7.98 -9.79
N LEU A 149 -1.56 -8.85 -9.11
CA LEU A 149 -2.76 -9.49 -9.63
C LEU A 149 -3.85 -8.46 -9.97
N ALA A 150 -4.00 -7.41 -9.16
CA ALA A 150 -5.03 -6.40 -9.31
C ALA A 150 -4.72 -5.38 -10.42
N CYS A 151 -3.47 -4.91 -10.52
CA CYS A 151 -3.07 -3.89 -11.48
C CYS A 151 -2.57 -4.47 -12.82
N GLY A 152 -2.44 -5.80 -12.92
CA GLY A 152 -1.96 -6.50 -14.11
C GLY A 152 -0.44 -6.44 -14.30
N TYR A 153 0.32 -6.23 -13.22
CA TYR A 153 1.79 -6.29 -13.27
C TYR A 153 2.24 -7.71 -13.62
N ASN A 154 3.04 -7.83 -14.68
CA ASN A 154 3.55 -9.10 -15.19
C ASN A 154 5.06 -9.30 -14.97
N GLY A 155 5.72 -8.37 -14.28
CA GLY A 155 7.18 -8.43 -14.07
C GLY A 155 8.02 -7.79 -15.18
N ASP A 156 7.39 -7.29 -16.24
CA ASP A 156 8.11 -6.52 -17.26
C ASP A 156 8.29 -5.07 -16.78
N PRO A 157 9.50 -4.49 -16.88
CA PRO A 157 9.70 -3.08 -16.56
C PRO A 157 8.81 -2.24 -17.47
N ILE A 158 7.92 -1.46 -16.88
CA ILE A 158 7.09 -0.55 -17.64
C ILE A 158 7.99 0.55 -18.16
N THR A 159 7.97 0.77 -19.48
CA THR A 159 8.40 2.04 -20.05
C THR A 159 7.47 3.13 -19.50
N HIS A 160 7.83 3.72 -18.36
CA HIS A 160 7.03 4.77 -17.73
C HIS A 160 6.78 5.88 -18.76
N PRO A 161 5.53 6.31 -19.00
CA PRO A 161 5.26 7.51 -19.81
C PRO A 161 5.71 8.81 -19.13
N PHE A 162 6.26 8.72 -17.91
CA PHE A 162 6.87 9.81 -17.15
C PHE A 162 8.38 9.66 -16.99
N ALA A 163 8.99 8.63 -17.60
CA ALA A 163 10.44 8.60 -17.75
C ALA A 163 10.79 9.69 -18.77
N ASP A 164 11.33 10.80 -18.28
CA ASP A 164 11.89 11.85 -19.11
C ASP A 164 12.89 11.22 -20.10
N PRO A 165 12.64 11.28 -21.42
CA PRO A 165 13.53 10.68 -22.41
C PRO A 165 14.91 11.37 -22.46
N ASP A 166 15.12 12.48 -21.76
CA ASP A 166 16.34 13.26 -21.81
C ASP A 166 17.38 12.93 -20.71
N PHE A 167 17.14 11.94 -19.84
CA PHE A 167 18.10 11.58 -18.76
C PHE A 167 19.24 10.62 -19.18
N ASN A 168 19.59 10.58 -20.47
CA ASN A 168 20.80 9.93 -20.97
C ASN A 168 21.50 10.84 -21.99
N ASN A 169 22.15 11.88 -21.50
CA ASN A 169 23.30 12.49 -22.16
C ASN A 169 24.21 13.08 -21.07
N GLU A 170 25.18 12.28 -20.62
CA GLU A 170 26.55 12.71 -20.29
C GLU A 170 27.50 11.51 -20.21
#